data_AF-A0A954WIM1-F1
#
_entry.id   AF-A0A954WIM1-F1
#
_cell.length_a   1.000
_cell.length_b   1.000
_cell.length_c   1.000
_cell.angle_alpha   90.00
_cell.angle_beta   90.00
_cell.angle_gamma   90.00
#
_symmetry.space_group_name_H-M   'P 1'
#
loop_
_entity.id
_entity.type
_entity.pdbx_description
1 polymer ?
#
loop_
_entity_poly.entity_id
_entity_poly.type
_entity_poly.pdbx_seq_one_letter_code
_entity_poly.pdbx_strand_id
1 'polypeptide(L)'
;MGIFDSLRGTPSKDRFAKMLIQALHDAGDTRQIEYDAEEFRLLLSDDGDDAGFINLANFYAQFCQVPKEHRAACLSGIVRGCLSHLKGLPDEYEDARPDLRPRLWARAMLEQMRLQSLITDRDAPDLAYEFLGQHLAITLVYDLPESVRSLSREDLDAWQVTPYEAMEVARTNLAEDDFMIGKLGDSLYASATGDSYDATRVILLDVIRQFEVKGEPIAMLPNRDYLLVTGSEDVEGMTMMLDLAEKVLQEEPRPLSPLPIRLSGDEWLDWMPPPEHPCYARLRLMEDRYLYEEYGTQKGLLDKIHETHGEDIFVASVMALEKQGDMFTCAVWPADVLALLPRTRLVALMQGPDSPPLMVAWEDLEAVVGDLLLPTNHYPPRFRVEQFPSESQLETLRRRAVET
;
A
#
# COMPACT_ATOMS: atom_id res chain seq x y z
N MET A 1 -27.42 22.72 6.17
CA MET A 1 -27.63 22.79 7.63
C MET A 1 -28.88 22.02 7.99
N GLY A 2 -28.75 20.94 8.74
CA GLY A 2 -29.86 20.21 9.37
C GLY A 2 -29.49 19.90 10.81
N ILE A 3 -30.17 20.51 11.76
CA ILE A 3 -29.89 20.51 13.21
C ILE A 3 -30.13 19.15 13.90
N PHE A 4 -30.54 18.12 13.14
CA PHE A 4 -30.87 16.78 13.65
C PHE A 4 -29.82 15.69 13.41
N ASP A 5 -28.68 16.00 12.79
CA ASP A 5 -27.59 15.04 12.56
C ASP A 5 -26.72 14.78 13.82
N SER A 6 -27.05 15.44 14.94
CA SER A 6 -26.17 15.60 16.10
C SER A 6 -26.35 14.56 17.22
N LEU A 7 -27.34 13.67 17.14
CA LEU A 7 -27.66 12.78 18.27
C LEU A 7 -27.34 11.29 18.08
N ARG A 8 -26.97 10.82 16.88
CA ARG A 8 -26.47 9.44 16.66
C ARG A 8 -25.40 9.22 15.56
N GLY A 9 -25.02 10.24 14.78
CA GLY A 9 -24.21 10.05 13.56
C GLY A 9 -22.69 10.10 13.75
N THR A 10 -21.98 9.35 12.91
CA THR A 10 -20.62 9.69 12.42
C THR A 10 -20.63 11.10 11.82
N PRO A 11 -19.65 11.98 12.11
CA PRO A 11 -19.63 13.31 11.50
C PRO A 11 -19.47 13.20 9.99
N SER A 12 -19.97 14.16 9.22
CA SER A 12 -19.63 14.25 7.79
C SER A 12 -18.13 14.53 7.60
N LYS A 13 -17.61 14.25 6.40
CA LYS A 13 -16.23 14.58 5.99
C LYS A 13 -15.86 16.03 6.31
N ASP A 14 -16.69 16.99 5.88
CA ASP A 14 -16.46 18.43 6.14
C ASP A 14 -16.48 18.78 7.62
N ARG A 15 -17.36 18.13 8.40
CA ARG A 15 -17.42 18.37 9.84
C ARG A 15 -16.18 17.81 10.53
N PHE A 16 -15.71 16.64 10.12
CA PHE A 16 -14.47 16.05 10.62
C PHE A 16 -13.26 16.92 10.29
N ALA A 17 -13.14 17.41 9.05
CA ALA A 17 -12.06 18.33 8.66
C ALA A 17 -12.02 19.56 9.56
N LYS A 18 -13.18 20.22 9.78
CA LYS A 18 -13.27 21.38 10.69
C LYS A 18 -12.91 21.03 12.14
N MET A 19 -13.33 19.86 12.63
CA MET A 19 -12.98 19.39 13.97
C MET A 19 -11.47 19.21 14.12
N LEU A 20 -10.81 18.64 13.11
CA LEU A 20 -9.37 18.42 13.14
C LEU A 20 -8.58 19.72 13.02
N ILE A 21 -8.98 20.62 12.11
CA ILE A 21 -8.35 21.96 12.00
C ILE A 21 -8.41 22.69 13.34
N GLN A 22 -9.58 22.73 13.98
CA GLN A 22 -9.71 23.36 15.29
C GLN A 22 -8.79 22.70 16.32
N ALA A 23 -8.76 21.37 16.35
CA ALA A 23 -7.94 20.64 17.32
C ALA A 23 -6.42 20.81 17.08
N LEU A 24 -5.99 20.99 15.82
CA LEU A 24 -4.60 21.32 15.47
C LEU A 24 -4.22 22.71 15.99
N HIS A 25 -5.06 23.73 15.75
CA HIS A 25 -4.82 25.07 16.26
C HIS A 25 -4.85 25.13 17.79
N ASP A 26 -5.80 24.43 18.43
CA ASP A 26 -5.88 24.35 19.89
C ASP A 26 -4.63 23.67 20.50
N ALA A 27 -3.99 22.76 19.75
CA ALA A 27 -2.74 22.11 20.12
C ALA A 27 -1.49 22.91 19.76
N GLY A 28 -1.64 24.12 19.20
CA GLY A 28 -0.53 25.05 18.94
C GLY A 28 0.05 24.98 17.52
N ASP A 29 -0.64 24.36 16.55
CA ASP A 29 -0.23 24.47 15.14
C ASP A 29 -0.38 25.91 14.65
N THR A 30 0.75 26.53 14.29
CA THR A 30 0.84 27.93 13.85
C THR A 30 0.66 28.12 12.35
N ARG A 31 0.67 27.03 11.58
CA ARG A 31 0.55 27.09 10.12
C ARG A 31 -0.86 27.53 9.71
N GLN A 32 -0.95 28.14 8.54
CA GLN A 32 -2.25 28.34 7.89
C GLN A 32 -2.73 26.98 7.36
N ILE A 33 -4.01 26.66 7.60
CA ILE A 33 -4.61 25.39 7.24
C ILE A 33 -5.84 25.63 6.36
N GLU A 34 -5.77 25.21 5.11
CA GLU A 34 -6.88 25.25 4.16
C GLU A 34 -7.46 23.85 3.94
N TYR A 35 -8.78 23.72 3.92
CA TYR A 35 -9.45 22.44 3.64
C TYR A 35 -9.77 22.33 2.15
N ASP A 36 -9.11 21.36 1.49
CA ASP A 36 -9.42 20.93 0.13
C ASP A 36 -10.46 19.79 0.20
N ALA A 37 -11.71 20.13 -0.10
CA ALA A 37 -12.82 19.20 -0.04
C ALA A 37 -12.86 18.21 -1.21
N GLU A 38 -12.27 18.58 -2.35
CA GLU A 38 -12.22 17.73 -3.55
C GLU A 38 -11.31 16.53 -3.31
N GLU A 39 -10.11 16.78 -2.78
CA GLU A 39 -9.12 15.75 -2.46
C GLU A 39 -9.22 15.23 -1.02
N PHE A 40 -10.14 15.77 -0.23
CA PHE A 40 -10.35 15.45 1.19
C PHE A 40 -9.04 15.49 2.02
N ARG A 41 -8.37 16.65 1.99
CA ARG A 41 -7.09 16.90 2.65
C ARG A 41 -7.01 18.30 3.26
N LEU A 42 -6.06 18.50 4.17
CA LEU A 42 -5.69 19.81 4.69
C LEU A 42 -4.40 20.27 4.03
N LEU A 43 -4.42 21.41 3.34
CA LEU A 43 -3.24 22.08 2.82
C LEU A 43 -2.65 22.95 3.93
N LEU A 44 -1.36 22.85 4.15
CA LEU A 44 -0.63 23.56 5.19
C LEU A 44 0.28 24.60 4.52
N SER A 45 0.35 25.80 5.06
CA SER A 45 1.33 26.81 4.65
C SER A 45 1.93 27.55 5.84
N ASP A 46 3.18 27.94 5.71
CA ASP A 46 3.93 28.71 6.71
C ASP A 46 4.43 30.00 6.06
N ASP A 47 4.04 31.16 6.61
CA ASP A 47 4.31 32.48 6.03
C ASP A 47 4.01 32.65 4.52
N GLY A 48 3.05 31.88 4.00
CA GLY A 48 2.65 31.89 2.59
C GLY A 48 3.39 30.90 1.70
N ASP A 49 4.42 30.24 2.23
CA ASP A 49 5.09 29.11 1.59
C ASP A 49 4.30 27.83 1.87
N ASP A 50 4.19 26.96 0.87
CA ASP A 50 3.57 25.66 1.07
C ASP A 50 4.36 24.86 2.12
N ALA A 51 3.66 24.24 3.08
CA ALA A 51 4.20 23.45 4.18
C ALA A 51 3.69 22.00 4.16
N GLY A 52 3.14 21.56 3.02
CA GLY A 52 2.69 20.19 2.79
C GLY A 52 1.20 20.01 3.04
N PHE A 53 0.75 18.76 3.19
CA PHE A 53 -0.66 18.48 3.40
C PHE A 53 -0.90 17.26 4.29
N ILE A 54 -2.09 17.19 4.88
CA ILE A 54 -2.56 16.07 5.69
C ILE A 54 -3.75 15.41 4.97
N ASN A 55 -3.56 14.18 4.49
CA ASN A 55 -4.67 13.40 3.93
C ASN A 55 -5.63 12.94 5.04
N LEU A 56 -6.93 13.21 4.87
CA LEU A 56 -7.92 12.96 5.92
C LEU A 56 -8.60 11.59 5.83
N ALA A 57 -8.43 10.85 4.72
CA ALA A 57 -9.17 9.61 4.48
C ALA A 57 -8.96 8.58 5.59
N ASN A 58 -7.70 8.29 5.94
CA ASN A 58 -7.36 7.31 6.97
C ASN A 58 -7.78 7.74 8.38
N PHE A 59 -7.60 9.01 8.71
CA PHE A 59 -8.01 9.55 10.01
C PHE A 59 -9.52 9.57 10.17
N TYR A 60 -10.25 9.90 9.11
CA TYR A 60 -11.70 9.88 9.10
C TYR A 60 -12.25 8.46 9.23
N ALA A 61 -11.71 7.49 8.49
CA ALA A 61 -12.10 6.09 8.59
C ALA A 61 -11.90 5.56 10.01
N GLN A 62 -10.71 5.77 10.59
CA GLN A 62 -10.40 5.41 11.98
C GLN A 62 -11.37 6.08 12.96
N PHE A 63 -11.58 7.39 12.85
CA PHE A 63 -12.47 8.13 13.74
C PHE A 63 -13.93 7.64 13.67
N CYS A 64 -14.38 7.24 12.48
CA CYS A 64 -15.72 6.73 12.26
C CYS A 64 -15.97 5.38 12.93
N GLN A 65 -14.97 4.50 12.95
CA GLN A 65 -15.04 3.17 13.55
C GLN A 65 -14.97 3.20 15.09
N VAL A 66 -14.35 4.24 15.66
CA VAL A 66 -14.22 4.37 17.11
C VAL A 66 -15.58 4.69 17.79
N PRO A 67 -15.95 3.95 18.87
CA PRO A 67 -17.15 4.26 19.66
C PRO A 67 -17.16 5.71 20.12
N LYS A 68 -18.36 6.32 20.20
CA LYS A 68 -18.52 7.76 20.45
C LYS A 68 -17.77 8.25 21.70
N GLU A 69 -17.72 7.45 22.76
CA GLU A 69 -17.01 7.74 24.01
C GLU A 69 -15.49 7.80 23.88
N HIS A 70 -14.91 7.12 22.90
CA HIS A 70 -13.46 7.09 22.66
C HIS A 70 -13.01 8.06 21.55
N ARG A 71 -13.95 8.70 20.84
CA ARG A 71 -13.63 9.61 19.71
C ARG A 71 -12.78 10.81 20.11
N ALA A 72 -12.94 11.35 21.32
CA ALA A 72 -12.11 12.46 21.80
C ALA A 72 -10.64 12.05 21.95
N ALA A 73 -10.40 10.85 22.51
CA ALA A 73 -9.05 10.28 22.62
C ALA A 73 -8.47 9.97 21.23
N CYS A 74 -9.28 9.42 20.32
CA CYS A 74 -8.88 9.19 18.91
C CYS A 74 -8.46 10.49 18.22
N LEU A 75 -9.27 11.56 18.30
CA LEU A 75 -8.92 12.86 17.71
C LEU A 75 -7.63 13.44 18.31
N SER A 76 -7.45 13.31 19.62
CA SER A 76 -6.21 13.75 20.29
C SER A 76 -4.99 12.98 19.79
N GLY A 77 -5.12 11.67 19.56
CA GLY A 77 -4.06 10.86 18.96
C GLY A 77 -3.74 11.26 17.52
N ILE A 78 -4.76 11.57 16.71
CA ILE A 78 -4.58 12.07 15.35
C ILE A 78 -3.80 13.39 15.35
N VAL A 79 -4.18 14.34 16.19
CA VAL A 79 -3.50 15.64 16.33
C VAL A 79 -2.04 15.45 16.71
N ARG A 80 -1.75 14.60 17.71
CA ARG A 80 -0.36 14.28 18.10
C ARG A 80 0.45 13.69 16.94
N GLY A 81 -0.15 12.79 16.16
CA GLY A 81 0.48 12.23 14.97
C GLY A 81 0.78 13.28 13.90
N CYS A 82 -0.12 14.24 13.69
CA CYS A 82 0.10 15.34 12.74
C CYS A 82 1.21 16.30 13.21
N LEU A 83 1.33 16.50 14.51
CA LEU A 83 2.33 17.39 15.12
C LEU A 83 3.64 16.69 15.51
N SER A 84 3.81 15.40 15.18
CA SER A 84 5.00 14.63 15.58
C SER A 84 6.30 15.21 15.01
N HIS A 85 6.23 15.86 13.84
CA HIS A 85 7.36 16.54 13.21
C HIS A 85 7.93 17.70 14.06
N LEU A 86 7.12 18.30 14.95
CA LEU A 86 7.59 19.33 15.89
C LEU A 86 8.44 18.75 17.02
N LYS A 87 8.38 17.44 17.25
CA LYS A 87 9.29 16.76 18.18
C LYS A 87 10.61 16.54 17.45
N GLY A 88 11.63 17.28 17.90
CA GLY A 88 12.99 17.12 17.41
C GLY A 88 13.49 15.70 17.63
N LEU A 89 14.33 15.22 16.71
CA LEU A 89 15.14 14.04 16.96
C LEU A 89 16.25 14.40 17.96
N PRO A 90 16.73 13.44 18.76
CA PRO A 90 17.96 13.63 19.50
C PRO A 90 19.13 14.02 18.58
N ASP A 91 19.99 14.93 19.04
CA ASP A 91 21.17 15.36 18.29
C ASP A 91 22.18 14.21 18.13
N GLU A 92 22.26 13.32 19.13
CA GLU A 92 23.19 12.19 19.17
C GLU A 92 22.48 10.87 18.86
N TYR A 93 23.10 10.04 18.00
CA TYR A 93 22.57 8.74 17.61
C TYR A 93 22.30 7.82 18.81
N GLU A 94 23.21 7.78 19.79
CA GLU A 94 23.09 6.87 20.94
C GLU A 94 21.85 7.15 21.79
N ASP A 95 21.35 8.39 21.79
CA ASP A 95 20.10 8.76 22.46
C ASP A 95 18.86 8.32 21.66
N ALA A 96 18.95 8.28 20.33
CA ALA A 96 17.87 7.84 19.45
C ALA A 96 17.81 6.32 19.29
N ARG A 97 18.97 5.67 19.40
CA ARG A 97 19.21 4.25 19.11
C ARG A 97 18.23 3.26 19.78
N PRO A 98 17.86 3.40 21.07
CA PRO A 98 16.97 2.44 21.75
C PRO A 98 15.53 2.46 21.23
N ASP A 99 15.12 3.59 20.65
CA ASP A 99 13.75 3.83 20.18
C ASP A 99 13.63 3.67 18.66
N LEU A 100 14.69 3.23 17.97
CA LEU A 100 14.59 2.85 16.57
C LEU A 100 13.76 1.59 16.43
N ARG A 101 12.80 1.61 15.51
CA ARG A 101 11.99 0.45 15.13
C ARG A 101 11.88 0.35 13.61
N PRO A 102 11.79 -0.86 13.05
CA PRO A 102 11.42 -1.03 11.66
C PRO A 102 9.91 -0.85 11.56
N ARG A 103 9.43 -0.40 10.39
CA ARG A 103 8.01 -0.26 10.14
C ARG A 103 7.67 -0.73 8.74
N LEU A 104 6.67 -1.60 8.66
CA LEU A 104 6.13 -2.12 7.42
C LEU A 104 5.16 -1.12 6.76
N TRP A 105 5.25 -1.00 5.43
CA TRP A 105 4.42 -0.18 4.56
C TRP A 105 3.93 -1.00 3.37
N ALA A 106 2.76 -0.67 2.85
CA ALA A 106 2.41 -1.02 1.49
C ALA A 106 3.32 -0.23 0.53
N ARG A 107 3.97 -0.92 -0.42
CA ARG A 107 4.85 -0.27 -1.40
C ARG A 107 4.12 0.81 -2.21
N ALA A 108 2.83 0.61 -2.46
CA ALA A 108 1.98 1.60 -3.14
C ALA A 108 1.97 2.95 -2.42
N MET A 109 1.99 2.96 -1.09
CA MET A 109 1.99 4.22 -0.33
C MET A 109 3.28 5.02 -0.57
N LEU A 110 4.43 4.35 -0.65
CA LEU A 110 5.70 5.02 -0.97
C LEU A 110 5.68 5.58 -2.40
N GLU A 111 5.12 4.82 -3.35
CA GLU A 111 4.97 5.29 -4.71
C GLU A 111 4.00 6.48 -4.81
N GLN A 112 2.87 6.43 -4.10
CA GLN A 112 1.92 7.52 -4.06
C GLN A 112 2.56 8.80 -3.49
N MET A 113 3.38 8.70 -2.43
CA MET A 113 4.14 9.83 -1.90
C MET A 113 5.09 10.41 -2.96
N ARG A 114 5.80 9.55 -3.69
CA ARG A 114 6.71 9.97 -4.77
C ARG A 114 5.97 10.66 -5.91
N LEU A 115 4.88 10.07 -6.40
CA LEU A 115 4.07 10.66 -7.48
C LEU A 115 3.43 11.98 -7.04
N GLN A 116 2.96 12.06 -5.80
CA GLN A 116 2.40 13.29 -5.26
C GLN A 116 3.44 14.41 -5.15
N SER A 117 4.70 14.10 -4.84
CA SER A 117 5.78 15.07 -4.78
C SER A 117 6.06 15.70 -6.16
N LEU A 118 5.95 14.91 -7.23
CA LEU A 118 6.07 15.38 -8.62
C LEU A 118 4.93 16.32 -9.04
N ILE A 119 3.76 16.25 -8.40
CA ILE A 119 2.63 17.16 -8.68
C ILE A 119 2.85 18.51 -7.98
N THR A 120 3.38 18.48 -6.75
CA THR A 120 3.57 19.66 -5.91
C THR A 120 4.93 20.34 -6.09
N ASP A 121 5.78 19.85 -6.99
CA ASP A 121 7.18 20.26 -7.15
C ASP A 121 7.96 20.23 -5.82
N ARG A 122 7.72 19.17 -5.02
CA ARG A 122 8.40 18.92 -3.75
C ARG A 122 9.30 17.70 -3.88
N ASP A 123 10.34 17.68 -3.06
CA ASP A 123 11.08 16.45 -2.83
C ASP A 123 10.20 15.43 -2.10
N ALA A 124 10.15 14.21 -2.63
CA ALA A 124 9.57 13.09 -1.91
C ALA A 124 10.41 12.84 -0.65
N PRO A 125 9.81 12.35 0.46
CA PRO A 125 10.58 11.90 1.60
C PRO A 125 11.63 10.87 1.16
N ASP A 126 12.91 11.17 1.33
CA ASP A 126 14.01 10.25 1.02
C ASP A 126 14.16 9.24 2.16
N LEU A 127 13.22 8.30 2.21
CA LEU A 127 13.22 7.23 3.19
C LEU A 127 14.16 6.11 2.72
N ALA A 128 14.99 5.61 3.64
CA ALA A 128 15.62 4.32 3.44
C ALA A 128 14.59 3.21 3.59
N TYR A 129 14.56 2.28 2.63
CA TYR A 129 13.67 1.13 2.69
C TYR A 129 14.29 -0.13 2.10
N GLU A 130 13.79 -1.27 2.58
CA GLU A 130 14.06 -2.61 2.06
C GLU A 130 12.73 -3.23 1.60
N PHE A 131 12.71 -3.89 0.45
CA PHE A 131 11.50 -4.56 -0.03
C PHE A 131 11.30 -5.92 0.65
N LEU A 132 10.04 -6.23 0.95
CA LEU A 132 9.60 -7.53 1.44
C LEU A 132 8.57 -8.07 0.43
N GLY A 133 9.00 -8.99 -0.44
CA GLY A 133 8.25 -9.31 -1.65
C GLY A 133 8.09 -8.10 -2.59
N GLN A 134 7.12 -8.15 -3.49
CA GLN A 134 6.85 -7.08 -4.45
C GLN A 134 6.02 -5.94 -3.87
N HIS A 135 5.20 -6.21 -2.85
CA HIS A 135 4.10 -5.34 -2.45
C HIS A 135 4.31 -4.62 -1.11
N LEU A 136 5.37 -4.94 -0.37
CA LEU A 136 5.65 -4.36 0.93
C LEU A 136 7.07 -3.78 1.00
N ALA A 137 7.23 -2.81 1.88
CA ALA A 137 8.51 -2.18 2.17
C ALA A 137 8.69 -1.98 3.67
N ILE A 138 9.91 -2.11 4.15
CA ILE A 138 10.29 -1.86 5.54
C ILE A 138 11.09 -0.56 5.57
N THR A 139 10.70 0.36 6.42
CA THR A 139 11.38 1.65 6.63
C THR A 139 11.87 1.76 8.07
N LEU A 140 12.70 2.78 8.34
CA LEU A 140 13.12 3.14 9.68
C LEU A 140 12.20 4.20 10.29
N VAL A 141 11.89 4.00 11.57
CA VAL A 141 11.16 4.98 12.37
C VAL A 141 11.85 5.21 13.71
N TYR A 142 11.66 6.41 14.24
CA TYR A 142 11.90 6.74 15.63
C TYR A 142 10.57 6.68 16.39
N ASP A 143 10.47 5.75 17.33
CA ASP A 143 9.25 5.45 18.05
C ASP A 143 9.16 6.23 19.36
N LEU A 144 8.24 7.18 19.44
CA LEU A 144 7.99 7.95 20.66
C LEU A 144 6.76 7.39 21.37
N PRO A 145 6.66 7.54 22.71
CA PRO A 145 5.56 6.98 23.50
C PRO A 145 4.13 7.28 23.00
N GLU A 146 3.95 8.34 22.20
CA GLU A 146 2.65 8.76 21.68
C GLU A 146 2.62 8.98 20.16
N SER A 147 3.71 8.73 19.44
CA SER A 147 3.82 9.03 18.01
C SER A 147 4.99 8.31 17.34
N VAL A 148 4.85 7.93 16.08
CA VAL A 148 5.94 7.36 15.29
C VAL A 148 6.40 8.39 14.26
N ARG A 149 7.71 8.65 14.18
CA ARG A 149 8.32 9.53 13.16
C ARG A 149 9.12 8.70 12.17
N SER A 150 8.86 8.84 10.88
CA SER A 150 9.71 8.25 9.83
C SER A 150 11.07 8.93 9.79
N LEU A 151 12.12 8.13 9.57
CA LEU A 151 13.49 8.61 9.44
C LEU A 151 13.88 8.70 7.96
N SER A 152 14.33 9.89 7.56
CA SER A 152 14.91 10.16 6.25
C SER A 152 16.39 9.76 6.20
N ARG A 153 16.99 9.70 5.00
CA ARG A 153 18.45 9.55 4.87
C ARG A 153 19.20 10.73 5.47
N GLU A 154 18.66 11.93 5.38
CA GLU A 154 19.26 13.12 5.99
C GLU A 154 19.35 13.00 7.52
N ASP A 155 18.30 12.47 8.17
CA ASP A 155 18.32 12.21 9.62
C ASP A 155 19.45 11.21 9.98
N LEU A 156 19.63 10.16 9.17
CA LEU A 156 20.67 9.14 9.37
C LEU A 156 22.08 9.69 9.08
N ASP A 157 22.23 10.51 8.04
CA ASP A 157 23.49 11.16 7.68
C ASP A 157 23.92 12.16 8.76
N ALA A 158 22.97 12.89 9.37
CA ALA A 158 23.25 13.77 10.50
C ALA A 158 23.83 12.99 11.70
N TRP A 159 23.33 11.78 11.94
CA TRP A 159 23.87 10.85 12.92
C TRP A 159 25.13 10.11 12.47
N GLN A 160 25.54 10.24 11.20
CA GLN A 160 26.65 9.51 10.58
C GLN A 160 26.49 7.98 10.66
N VAL A 161 25.25 7.50 10.54
CA VAL A 161 24.91 6.07 10.60
C VAL A 161 24.35 5.62 9.27
N THR A 162 24.78 4.46 8.78
CA THR A 162 24.24 3.93 7.53
C THR A 162 22.82 3.38 7.72
N PRO A 163 21.97 3.39 6.68
CA PRO A 163 20.65 2.76 6.76
C PRO A 163 20.69 1.29 7.20
N TYR A 164 21.71 0.55 6.78
CA TYR A 164 21.91 -0.84 7.17
C TYR A 164 22.15 -0.99 8.67
N GLU A 165 23.09 -0.23 9.24
CA GLU A 165 23.39 -0.26 10.68
C GLU A 165 22.17 0.13 11.52
N ALA A 166 21.44 1.16 11.10
CA ALA A 166 20.21 1.58 11.78
C ALA A 166 19.11 0.52 11.69
N MET A 167 18.98 -0.17 10.55
CA MET A 167 18.01 -1.28 10.38
C MET A 167 18.35 -2.48 11.26
N GLU A 168 19.61 -2.86 11.39
CA GLU A 168 20.02 -3.97 12.27
C GLU A 168 19.73 -3.66 13.75
N VAL A 169 19.98 -2.42 14.19
CA VAL A 169 19.59 -1.97 15.53
C VAL A 169 18.07 -2.01 15.70
N ALA A 170 17.33 -1.47 14.74
CA ALA A 170 15.87 -1.46 14.80
C ALA A 170 15.29 -2.89 14.89
N ARG A 171 15.82 -3.83 14.10
CA ARG A 171 15.46 -5.26 14.17
C ARG A 171 15.74 -5.85 15.55
N THR A 172 16.89 -5.52 16.14
CA THR A 172 17.28 -5.97 17.48
C THR A 172 16.29 -5.45 18.52
N ASN A 173 15.99 -4.15 18.50
CA ASN A 173 15.06 -3.56 19.45
C ASN A 173 13.65 -4.16 19.33
N LEU A 174 13.16 -4.38 18.09
CA LEU A 174 11.87 -5.04 17.88
C LEU A 174 11.85 -6.48 18.40
N ALA A 175 12.97 -7.20 18.34
CA ALA A 175 13.10 -8.56 18.84
C ALA A 175 13.10 -8.63 20.37
N GLU A 176 13.48 -7.55 21.06
CA GLU A 176 13.46 -7.43 22.52
C GLU A 176 12.06 -7.06 23.07
N ASP A 177 11.17 -6.53 22.22
CA ASP A 177 9.80 -6.19 22.62
C ASP A 177 8.99 -7.45 22.93
N ASP A 178 8.32 -7.47 24.10
CA ASP A 178 7.39 -8.54 24.45
C ASP A 178 6.18 -8.55 23.49
N PHE A 179 5.87 -9.72 22.92
CA PHE A 179 4.70 -9.89 22.07
C PHE A 179 4.07 -11.27 22.24
N MET A 180 2.80 -11.38 21.86
CA MET A 180 2.05 -12.62 22.02
C MET A 180 1.73 -13.25 20.67
N ILE A 181 2.00 -14.56 20.57
CA ILE A 181 1.61 -15.39 19.43
C ILE A 181 0.56 -16.38 19.92
N GLY A 182 -0.63 -16.32 19.32
CA GLY A 182 -1.67 -17.31 19.49
C GLY A 182 -1.61 -18.36 18.37
N LYS A 183 -1.91 -19.61 18.70
CA LYS A 183 -2.18 -20.66 17.72
C LYS A 183 -3.70 -20.89 17.66
N LEU A 184 -4.30 -20.62 16.50
CA LEU A 184 -5.71 -20.86 16.23
C LEU A 184 -5.85 -22.28 15.65
N GLY A 185 -6.45 -23.16 16.45
CA GLY A 185 -6.44 -24.60 16.14
C GLY A 185 -5.02 -25.15 16.07
N ASP A 186 -4.78 -26.07 15.13
CA ASP A 186 -3.45 -26.64 14.88
C ASP A 186 -2.75 -26.05 13.65
N SER A 187 -3.38 -25.09 12.96
CA SER A 187 -3.05 -24.76 11.57
C SER A 187 -2.65 -23.30 11.32
N LEU A 188 -2.99 -22.35 12.20
CA LEU A 188 -2.69 -20.93 12.00
C LEU A 188 -2.05 -20.29 13.24
N TYR A 189 -0.91 -19.64 13.07
CA TYR A 189 -0.33 -18.74 14.05
C TYR A 189 -0.78 -17.30 13.77
N ALA A 190 -1.13 -16.55 14.81
CA ALA A 190 -1.53 -15.16 14.71
C ALA A 190 -0.92 -14.34 15.84
N SER A 191 -0.46 -13.13 15.52
CA SER A 191 -0.11 -12.10 16.51
C SER A 191 -0.97 -10.86 16.27
N ALA A 192 -1.49 -10.32 17.37
CA ALA A 192 -2.34 -9.12 17.42
C ALA A 192 -2.18 -8.47 18.81
N THR A 193 -0.92 -8.17 19.15
CA THR A 193 -0.49 -7.55 20.40
C THR A 193 -1.05 -6.13 20.53
N GLY A 194 -1.30 -5.46 19.40
CA GLY A 194 -1.92 -4.14 19.35
C GLY A 194 -0.93 -2.99 19.58
N ASP A 195 0.35 -3.26 19.38
CA ASP A 195 1.43 -2.25 19.42
C ASP A 195 1.74 -1.67 18.03
N SER A 196 1.01 -2.10 17.00
CA SER A 196 1.19 -1.70 15.60
C SER A 196 2.48 -2.18 14.93
N TYR A 197 3.19 -3.13 15.55
CA TYR A 197 4.36 -3.78 14.97
C TYR A 197 4.16 -5.28 14.73
N ASP A 198 2.99 -5.85 15.06
CA ASP A 198 2.65 -7.25 14.82
C ASP A 198 3.03 -7.71 13.41
N ALA A 199 2.58 -7.00 12.37
CA ALA A 199 2.94 -7.34 10.99
C ALA A 199 4.44 -7.20 10.69
N THR A 200 5.11 -6.23 11.31
CA THR A 200 6.56 -6.00 11.11
C THR A 200 7.40 -7.15 11.68
N ARG A 201 6.89 -7.89 12.69
CA ARG A 201 7.57 -9.06 13.27
C ARG A 201 7.75 -10.22 12.28
N VAL A 202 7.15 -10.16 11.10
CA VAL A 202 7.45 -11.09 9.99
C VAL A 202 8.94 -11.13 9.63
N ILE A 203 9.68 -10.06 9.93
CA ILE A 203 11.12 -9.97 9.64
C ILE A 203 11.99 -10.66 10.71
N LEU A 204 11.41 -11.05 11.86
CA LEU A 204 12.11 -11.76 12.92
C LEU A 204 12.15 -13.26 12.59
N LEU A 205 13.03 -13.64 11.67
CA LEU A 205 13.05 -15.00 11.11
C LEU A 205 13.21 -16.09 12.18
N ASP A 206 13.95 -15.82 13.26
CA ASP A 206 14.11 -16.75 14.37
C ASP A 206 12.80 -17.02 15.12
N VAL A 207 11.88 -16.05 15.16
CA VAL A 207 10.52 -16.25 15.68
C VAL A 207 9.72 -17.10 14.70
N ILE A 208 9.72 -16.74 13.42
CA ILE A 208 8.92 -17.42 12.39
C ILE A 208 9.31 -18.89 12.27
N ARG A 209 10.60 -19.20 12.39
CA ARG A 209 11.14 -20.57 12.34
C ARG A 209 10.73 -21.45 13.53
N GLN A 210 10.24 -20.86 14.61
CA GLN A 210 9.72 -21.63 15.75
C GLN A 210 8.29 -22.14 15.48
N PHE A 211 7.61 -21.64 14.44
CA PHE A 211 6.27 -22.08 14.11
C PHE A 211 6.29 -23.46 13.45
N GLU A 212 5.61 -24.42 14.08
CA GLU A 212 5.40 -25.75 13.53
C GLU A 212 4.33 -25.68 12.44
N VAL A 213 4.75 -25.52 11.18
CA VAL A 213 3.89 -25.42 9.99
C VAL A 213 4.12 -26.57 9.02
N LYS A 214 3.13 -26.87 8.16
CA LYS A 214 3.23 -27.91 7.11
C LYS A 214 3.80 -27.32 5.81
N GLY A 215 4.99 -27.76 5.40
CA GLY A 215 5.68 -27.20 4.25
C GLY A 215 6.47 -25.93 4.62
N GLU A 216 6.50 -24.95 3.71
CA GLU A 216 7.18 -23.67 3.94
C GLU A 216 6.24 -22.66 4.66
N PRO A 217 6.77 -21.77 5.52
CA PRO A 217 5.96 -20.72 6.14
C PRO A 217 5.39 -19.76 5.09
N ILE A 218 4.07 -19.56 5.16
CA ILE A 218 3.32 -18.56 4.40
C ILE A 218 2.80 -17.52 5.38
N ALA A 219 3.04 -16.24 5.10
CA ALA A 219 2.55 -15.13 5.91
C ALA A 219 1.58 -14.25 5.13
N MET A 220 0.55 -13.73 5.80
CA MET A 220 -0.30 -12.63 5.32
C MET A 220 -0.34 -11.52 6.34
N LEU A 221 -0.26 -10.28 5.85
CA LEU A 221 -0.10 -9.07 6.64
C LEU A 221 -1.19 -8.07 6.24
N PRO A 222 -2.47 -8.32 6.59
CA PRO A 222 -3.60 -7.55 6.05
C PRO A 222 -3.59 -6.07 6.49
N ASN A 223 -3.08 -5.79 7.69
CA ASN A 223 -2.74 -4.45 8.16
C ASN A 223 -1.55 -4.55 9.14
N ARG A 224 -1.13 -3.43 9.74
CA ARG A 224 0.03 -3.37 10.64
C ARG A 224 -0.12 -4.15 11.97
N ASP A 225 -1.36 -4.39 12.39
CA ASP A 225 -1.72 -4.94 13.71
C ASP A 225 -1.94 -6.47 13.64
N TYR A 226 -1.70 -7.11 12.49
CA TYR A 226 -1.83 -8.57 12.33
C TYR A 226 -0.63 -9.19 11.60
N LEU A 227 -0.07 -10.23 12.22
CA LEU A 227 0.80 -11.21 11.57
C LEU A 227 0.11 -12.56 11.55
N LEU A 228 -0.22 -13.07 10.37
CA LEU A 228 -0.83 -14.39 10.19
C LEU A 228 0.18 -15.31 9.52
N VAL A 229 0.43 -16.50 10.07
CA VAL A 229 1.38 -17.48 9.50
C VAL A 229 0.82 -18.90 9.51
N THR A 230 0.85 -19.56 8.35
CA THR A 230 0.45 -20.97 8.15
C THR A 230 1.51 -21.70 7.31
N GLY A 231 1.31 -22.99 7.07
CA GLY A 231 2.14 -23.76 6.14
C GLY A 231 1.61 -23.77 4.71
N SER A 232 2.51 -23.81 3.73
CA SER A 232 2.19 -23.89 2.29
C SER A 232 1.41 -25.16 1.90
N GLU A 233 1.46 -26.20 2.73
CA GLU A 233 0.74 -27.46 2.54
C GLU A 233 -0.49 -27.58 3.45
N ASP A 234 -0.81 -26.54 4.23
CA ASP A 234 -1.93 -26.53 5.17
C ASP A 234 -3.16 -25.81 4.59
N VAL A 235 -4.00 -26.54 3.87
CA VAL A 235 -5.24 -26.02 3.27
C VAL A 235 -6.19 -25.43 4.31
N GLU A 236 -6.27 -26.04 5.48
CA GLU A 236 -7.13 -25.56 6.58
C GLU A 236 -6.59 -24.23 7.12
N GLY A 237 -5.30 -24.18 7.43
CA GLY A 237 -4.65 -22.96 7.92
C GLY A 237 -4.70 -21.81 6.90
N MET A 238 -4.54 -22.10 5.61
CA MET A 238 -4.72 -21.10 4.55
C MET A 238 -6.16 -20.60 4.45
N THR A 239 -7.16 -21.48 4.62
CA THR A 239 -8.56 -21.06 4.62
C THR A 239 -8.85 -20.13 5.80
N MET A 240 -8.39 -20.49 7.01
CA MET A 240 -8.52 -19.65 8.20
C MET A 240 -7.80 -18.30 8.04
N MET A 241 -6.60 -18.32 7.45
CA MET A 241 -5.83 -17.11 7.16
C MET A 241 -6.58 -16.16 6.24
N LEU A 242 -7.18 -16.67 5.16
CA LEU A 242 -7.95 -15.86 4.21
C LEU A 242 -9.21 -15.28 4.85
N ASP A 243 -9.95 -16.08 5.62
CA ASP A 243 -11.17 -15.63 6.29
C ASP A 243 -10.87 -14.48 7.27
N LEU A 244 -9.76 -14.58 8.01
CA LEU A 244 -9.33 -13.52 8.93
C LEU A 244 -8.80 -12.30 8.18
N ALA A 245 -7.96 -12.48 7.15
CA ALA A 245 -7.42 -11.39 6.36
C ALA A 245 -8.53 -10.59 5.66
N GLU A 246 -9.50 -11.25 5.03
CA GLU A 246 -10.65 -10.60 4.40
C GLU A 246 -11.47 -9.78 5.40
N LYS A 247 -11.67 -10.31 6.62
CA LYS A 247 -12.37 -9.59 7.68
C LYS A 247 -11.61 -8.33 8.09
N VAL A 248 -10.30 -8.43 8.31
CA VAL A 248 -9.46 -7.28 8.68
C VAL A 248 -9.47 -6.22 7.57
N LEU A 249 -9.33 -6.62 6.32
CA LEU A 249 -9.37 -5.70 5.17
C LEU A 249 -10.72 -4.98 5.02
N GLN A 250 -11.82 -5.60 5.43
CA GLN A 250 -13.16 -5.00 5.37
C GLN A 250 -13.47 -4.09 6.57
N GLU A 251 -13.02 -4.49 7.76
CA GLU A 251 -13.45 -3.88 9.02
C GLU A 251 -12.44 -2.89 9.60
N GLU A 252 -11.16 -2.99 9.26
CA GLU A 252 -10.09 -2.23 9.90
C GLU A 252 -9.40 -1.22 8.95
N PRO A 253 -8.87 -0.11 9.47
CA PRO A 253 -8.27 0.93 8.64
C PRO A 253 -6.81 0.62 8.30
N ARG A 254 -6.26 1.34 7.30
CA ARG A 254 -4.85 1.28 6.88
C ARG A 254 -4.42 -0.12 6.44
N PRO A 255 -5.05 -0.67 5.39
CA PRO A 255 -4.65 -1.96 4.84
C PRO A 255 -3.20 -1.90 4.36
N LEU A 256 -2.51 -3.03 4.48
CA LEU A 256 -1.24 -3.30 3.81
C LEU A 256 -1.52 -4.12 2.54
N SER A 257 -0.55 -4.92 2.08
CA SER A 257 -0.76 -5.88 1.00
C SER A 257 -1.64 -7.04 1.48
N PRO A 258 -2.73 -7.37 0.78
CA PRO A 258 -3.56 -8.53 1.09
C PRO A 258 -3.00 -9.83 0.49
N LEU A 259 -1.75 -9.85 0.04
CA LEU A 259 -1.16 -10.96 -0.69
C LEU A 259 -0.18 -11.74 0.18
N PRO A 260 -0.22 -13.09 0.14
CA PRO A 260 0.67 -13.92 0.91
C PRO A 260 2.09 -13.88 0.37
N ILE A 261 3.03 -13.99 1.30
CA ILE A 261 4.46 -14.16 1.03
C ILE A 261 4.92 -15.49 1.62
N ARG A 262 5.89 -16.14 0.97
CA ARG A 262 6.49 -17.40 1.40
C ARG A 262 7.92 -17.17 1.85
N LEU A 263 8.27 -17.72 3.01
CA LEU A 263 9.66 -17.76 3.46
C LEU A 263 10.38 -18.90 2.75
N SER A 264 11.39 -18.59 1.95
CA SER A 264 12.25 -19.57 1.30
C SER A 264 13.71 -19.26 1.66
N GLY A 265 14.32 -20.12 2.48
CA GLY A 265 15.62 -19.83 3.10
C GLY A 265 15.52 -18.68 4.11
N ASP A 266 16.19 -17.57 3.81
CA ASP A 266 16.16 -16.32 4.59
C ASP A 266 15.34 -15.20 3.91
N GLU A 267 14.72 -15.48 2.76
CA GLU A 267 14.04 -14.46 1.95
C GLU A 267 12.52 -14.67 1.91
N TRP A 268 11.78 -13.56 2.05
CA TRP A 268 10.34 -13.51 1.82
C TRP A 268 10.06 -13.20 0.35
N LEU A 269 9.44 -14.15 -0.33
CA LEU A 269 9.10 -14.07 -1.75
C LEU A 269 7.59 -14.00 -1.92
N ASP A 270 7.11 -13.33 -2.97
CA ASP A 270 5.70 -13.38 -3.32
C ASP A 270 5.26 -14.82 -3.58
N TRP A 271 4.03 -15.13 -3.21
CA TRP A 271 3.54 -16.49 -3.30
C TRP A 271 2.09 -16.56 -3.78
N MET A 272 1.84 -17.55 -4.63
CA MET A 272 0.52 -17.95 -5.07
C MET A 272 0.54 -19.48 -5.13
N PRO A 273 -0.45 -20.19 -4.57
CA PRO A 273 -0.51 -21.64 -4.69
C PRO A 273 -0.77 -22.05 -6.15
N PRO A 274 -0.54 -23.32 -6.53
CA PRO A 274 -0.86 -23.79 -7.87
C PRO A 274 -2.37 -23.68 -8.18
N PRO A 275 -2.77 -23.57 -9.46
CA PRO A 275 -4.18 -23.38 -9.85
C PRO A 275 -5.16 -24.41 -9.30
N GLU A 276 -4.69 -25.64 -9.05
CA GLU A 276 -5.49 -26.73 -8.51
C GLU A 276 -5.75 -26.61 -7.00
N HIS A 277 -5.06 -25.69 -6.32
CA HIS A 277 -5.19 -25.50 -4.88
C HIS A 277 -6.54 -24.86 -4.50
N PRO A 278 -7.24 -25.35 -3.47
CA PRO A 278 -8.57 -24.83 -3.09
C PRO A 278 -8.62 -23.32 -2.81
N CYS A 279 -7.53 -22.74 -2.31
CA CYS A 279 -7.45 -21.32 -2.01
C CYS A 279 -7.01 -20.44 -3.21
N TYR A 280 -6.61 -21.03 -4.35
CA TYR A 280 -6.07 -20.29 -5.49
C TYR A 280 -7.03 -19.23 -6.02
N ALA A 281 -8.27 -19.61 -6.32
CA ALA A 281 -9.26 -18.70 -6.88
C ALA A 281 -9.54 -17.50 -5.96
N ARG A 282 -9.62 -17.72 -4.64
CA ARG A 282 -9.80 -16.66 -3.63
C ARG A 282 -8.61 -15.71 -3.61
N LEU A 283 -7.39 -16.23 -3.56
CA LEU A 283 -6.17 -15.42 -3.57
C LEU A 283 -6.00 -14.61 -4.86
N ARG A 284 -6.29 -15.22 -6.01
CA ARG A 284 -6.28 -14.52 -7.30
C ARG A 284 -7.30 -13.39 -7.35
N LEU A 285 -8.49 -13.58 -6.79
CA LEU A 285 -9.49 -12.53 -6.69
C LEU A 285 -9.04 -11.39 -5.77
N MET A 286 -8.36 -11.69 -4.66
CA MET A 286 -7.78 -10.68 -3.77
C MET A 286 -6.69 -9.86 -4.48
N GLU A 287 -5.82 -10.51 -5.25
CA GLU A 287 -4.79 -9.85 -6.08
C GLU A 287 -5.41 -8.95 -7.14
N ASP A 288 -6.39 -9.43 -7.89
CA ASP A 288 -7.08 -8.65 -8.91
C ASP A 288 -7.73 -7.39 -8.31
N ARG A 289 -8.37 -7.51 -7.13
CA ARG A 289 -8.98 -6.37 -6.42
C ARG A 289 -7.93 -5.38 -5.91
N TYR A 290 -6.89 -5.88 -5.25
CA TYR A 290 -5.80 -5.07 -4.73
C TYR A 290 -5.15 -4.24 -5.84
N LEU A 291 -4.71 -4.91 -6.92
CA LEU A 291 -4.06 -4.23 -8.03
C LEU A 291 -5.01 -3.29 -8.77
N TYR A 292 -6.30 -3.62 -8.90
CA TYR A 292 -7.30 -2.71 -9.47
C TYR A 292 -7.36 -1.37 -8.72
N GLU A 293 -7.41 -1.41 -7.39
CA GLU A 293 -7.42 -0.20 -6.55
C GLU A 293 -6.12 0.59 -6.66
N GLU A 294 -4.97 -0.10 -6.61
CA GLU A 294 -3.66 0.55 -6.67
C GLU A 294 -3.38 1.18 -8.05
N TYR A 295 -3.72 0.50 -9.15
CA TYR A 295 -3.61 1.08 -10.48
C TYR A 295 -4.56 2.26 -10.67
N GLY A 296 -5.76 2.23 -10.07
CA GLY A 296 -6.72 3.34 -10.11
C GLY A 296 -6.15 4.58 -9.43
N THR A 297 -5.61 4.44 -8.23
CA THR A 297 -4.97 5.54 -7.49
C THR A 297 -3.74 6.06 -8.24
N GLN A 298 -2.88 5.16 -8.71
CA GLN A 298 -1.70 5.51 -9.49
C GLN A 298 -2.07 6.24 -10.78
N LYS A 299 -3.12 5.81 -11.49
CA LYS A 299 -3.60 6.48 -12.71
C LYS A 299 -3.96 7.93 -12.42
N GLY A 300 -4.77 8.17 -11.39
CA GLY A 300 -5.20 9.52 -11.04
C GLY A 300 -4.04 10.47 -10.74
N LEU A 301 -2.96 9.96 -10.13
CA LEU A 301 -1.74 10.74 -9.90
C LEU A 301 -0.96 10.97 -11.21
N LEU A 302 -0.79 9.94 -12.04
CA LEU A 302 -0.07 10.05 -13.31
C LEU A 302 -0.78 10.99 -14.30
N ASP A 303 -2.11 10.92 -14.40
CA ASP A 303 -2.89 11.86 -15.23
C ASP A 303 -2.60 13.31 -14.81
N LYS A 304 -2.69 13.60 -13.50
CA LYS A 304 -2.37 14.94 -12.94
C LYS A 304 -0.94 15.38 -13.24
N ILE A 305 0.04 14.46 -13.14
CA ILE A 305 1.44 14.74 -13.47
C ILE A 305 1.58 15.12 -14.94
N HIS A 306 1.03 14.32 -15.85
CA HIS A 306 1.14 14.57 -17.29
C HIS A 306 0.40 15.84 -17.70
N GLU A 307 -0.78 16.11 -17.12
CA GLU A 307 -1.50 17.37 -17.30
C GLU A 307 -0.67 18.58 -16.84
N THR A 308 -0.03 18.48 -15.67
CA THR A 308 0.81 19.55 -15.11
C THR A 308 2.04 19.85 -15.99
N HIS A 309 2.65 18.81 -16.57
CA HIS A 309 3.83 18.94 -17.43
C HIS A 309 3.50 19.15 -18.92
N GLY A 310 2.22 19.09 -19.32
CA GLY A 310 1.80 19.20 -20.71
C GLY A 310 2.25 18.00 -21.57
N GLU A 311 2.39 16.82 -20.97
CA GLU A 311 2.77 15.59 -21.66
C GLU A 311 1.54 14.84 -22.17
N ASP A 312 1.51 14.51 -23.47
CA ASP A 312 0.43 13.72 -24.06
C ASP A 312 0.75 12.22 -23.95
N ILE A 313 0.47 11.66 -22.76
CA ILE A 313 0.68 10.25 -22.44
C ILE A 313 -0.63 9.65 -21.94
N PHE A 314 -1.13 8.64 -22.65
CA PHE A 314 -2.34 7.93 -22.24
C PHE A 314 -2.04 6.94 -21.11
N VAL A 315 -2.48 7.27 -19.89
CA VAL A 315 -2.39 6.33 -18.76
C VAL A 315 -3.56 5.36 -18.83
N ALA A 316 -3.29 4.11 -19.22
CA ALA A 316 -4.34 3.14 -19.44
C ALA A 316 -5.06 2.75 -18.13
N SER A 317 -6.39 2.76 -18.17
CA SER A 317 -7.24 2.31 -17.06
C SER A 317 -7.22 0.79 -16.94
N VAL A 318 -7.34 0.31 -15.70
CA VAL A 318 -7.69 -1.09 -15.41
C VAL A 318 -9.20 -1.18 -15.28
N MET A 319 -9.81 -2.13 -15.99
CA MET A 319 -11.23 -2.44 -15.94
C MET A 319 -11.41 -3.78 -15.23
N ALA A 320 -12.45 -3.88 -14.41
CA ALA A 320 -12.92 -5.15 -13.88
C ALA A 320 -13.93 -5.75 -14.85
N LEU A 321 -13.64 -6.96 -15.34
CA LEU A 321 -14.57 -7.76 -16.14
C LEU A 321 -15.05 -8.95 -15.31
N GLU A 322 -16.31 -9.32 -15.47
CA GLU A 322 -16.91 -10.45 -14.77
C GLU A 322 -17.38 -11.48 -15.80
N LYS A 323 -16.95 -12.75 -15.62
CA LYS A 323 -17.43 -13.87 -16.43
C LYS A 323 -17.72 -15.05 -15.52
N GLN A 324 -18.95 -15.55 -15.56
CA GLN A 324 -19.40 -16.70 -14.76
C GLN A 324 -19.15 -16.54 -13.25
N GLY A 325 -19.14 -15.31 -12.74
CA GLY A 325 -18.90 -15.00 -11.31
C GLY A 325 -17.42 -14.78 -10.96
N ASP A 326 -16.49 -14.99 -11.89
CA ASP A 326 -15.07 -14.66 -11.72
C ASP A 326 -14.78 -13.25 -12.22
N MET A 327 -14.20 -12.43 -11.35
CA MET A 327 -13.65 -11.12 -11.71
C MET A 327 -12.22 -11.30 -12.25
N PHE A 328 -11.88 -10.57 -13.30
CA PHE A 328 -10.51 -10.43 -13.78
C PHE A 328 -10.27 -9.00 -14.29
N THR A 329 -8.99 -8.61 -14.30
CA THR A 329 -8.56 -7.28 -14.72
C THR A 329 -8.26 -7.22 -16.23
N CYS A 330 -8.65 -6.13 -16.88
CA CYS A 330 -8.38 -5.86 -18.29
C CYS A 330 -7.86 -4.43 -18.49
N ALA A 331 -6.78 -4.27 -19.27
CA ALA A 331 -6.30 -2.97 -19.72
C ALA A 331 -6.58 -2.76 -21.21
N VAL A 332 -6.79 -1.52 -21.63
CA VAL A 332 -6.92 -1.18 -23.05
C VAL A 332 -5.59 -0.65 -23.58
N TRP A 333 -5.12 -1.24 -24.68
CA TRP A 333 -4.01 -0.72 -25.47
C TRP A 333 -4.54 -0.17 -26.79
N PRO A 334 -4.71 1.16 -26.94
CA PRO A 334 -5.08 1.78 -28.20
C PRO A 334 -3.92 1.83 -29.20
N ALA A 335 -4.22 1.68 -30.48
CA ALA A 335 -3.27 1.92 -31.56
C ALA A 335 -2.89 3.41 -31.66
N ASP A 336 -1.65 3.65 -32.10
CA ASP A 336 -1.11 4.98 -32.43
C ASP A 336 -1.12 6.02 -31.30
N VAL A 337 -1.19 5.58 -30.04
CA VAL A 337 -1.12 6.45 -28.86
C VAL A 337 0.01 5.99 -27.95
N LEU A 338 0.85 6.95 -27.53
CA LEU A 338 1.85 6.72 -26.50
C LEU A 338 1.13 6.44 -25.17
N ALA A 339 1.36 5.27 -24.58
CA ALA A 339 0.62 4.86 -23.39
C ALA A 339 1.49 4.27 -22.27
N LEU A 340 0.98 4.37 -21.03
CA LEU A 340 1.47 3.64 -19.87
C LEU A 340 0.51 2.49 -19.55
N LEU A 341 0.86 1.29 -20.02
CA LEU A 341 0.06 0.08 -19.89
C LEU A 341 0.29 -0.60 -18.53
N PRO A 342 -0.74 -0.84 -17.71
CA PRO A 342 -0.62 -1.62 -16.48
C PRO A 342 -0.54 -3.13 -16.80
N ARG A 343 0.10 -3.90 -15.92
CA ARG A 343 0.04 -5.37 -15.96
C ARG A 343 -1.29 -5.86 -15.39
N THR A 344 -2.16 -6.36 -16.26
CA THR A 344 -3.50 -6.90 -15.94
C THR A 344 -3.62 -8.36 -16.40
N ARG A 345 -4.72 -9.06 -16.10
CA ARG A 345 -4.90 -10.46 -16.58
C ARG A 345 -5.07 -10.53 -18.09
N LEU A 346 -5.88 -9.64 -18.64
CA LEU A 346 -6.07 -9.50 -20.07
C LEU A 346 -5.66 -8.12 -20.55
N VAL A 347 -5.29 -8.03 -21.82
CA VAL A 347 -5.14 -6.76 -22.54
C VAL A 347 -6.03 -6.78 -23.77
N ALA A 348 -6.82 -5.72 -23.92
CA ALA A 348 -7.65 -5.44 -25.08
C ALA A 348 -6.84 -4.57 -26.06
N LEU A 349 -6.34 -5.16 -27.14
CA LEU A 349 -5.71 -4.42 -28.22
C LEU A 349 -6.78 -3.80 -29.12
N MET A 350 -6.76 -2.46 -29.23
CA MET A 350 -7.75 -1.68 -29.98
C MET A 350 -7.12 -1.06 -31.23
N GLN A 351 -7.41 -1.63 -32.41
CA GLN A 351 -6.93 -1.11 -33.69
C GLN A 351 -7.63 0.19 -34.14
N GLY A 352 -8.83 0.45 -33.62
CA GLY A 352 -9.61 1.64 -33.93
C GLY A 352 -10.93 1.64 -33.17
N PRO A 353 -11.67 2.77 -33.15
CA PRO A 353 -12.87 2.92 -32.33
C PRO A 353 -13.97 1.90 -32.62
N ASP A 354 -14.11 1.49 -33.89
CA ASP A 354 -15.15 0.57 -34.35
C ASP A 354 -14.64 -0.87 -34.55
N SER A 355 -13.37 -1.13 -34.26
CA SER A 355 -12.78 -2.46 -34.41
C SER A 355 -13.04 -3.29 -33.15
N PRO A 356 -13.41 -4.58 -33.26
CA PRO A 356 -13.55 -5.43 -32.09
C PRO A 356 -12.19 -5.56 -31.37
N PRO A 357 -12.16 -5.50 -30.03
CA PRO A 357 -10.93 -5.67 -29.28
C PRO A 357 -10.36 -7.06 -29.49
N LEU A 358 -9.05 -7.15 -29.71
CA LEU A 358 -8.33 -8.42 -29.60
C LEU A 358 -7.93 -8.62 -28.14
N MET A 359 -8.59 -9.57 -27.47
CA MET A 359 -8.38 -9.87 -26.05
C MET A 359 -7.34 -10.98 -25.89
N VAL A 360 -6.25 -10.69 -25.18
CA VAL A 360 -5.17 -11.66 -24.95
C VAL A 360 -4.76 -11.69 -23.49
N ALA A 361 -4.31 -12.86 -23.01
CA ALA A 361 -3.68 -12.97 -21.70
C ALA A 361 -2.36 -12.18 -21.69
N TRP A 362 -2.00 -11.60 -20.54
CA TRP A 362 -0.78 -10.81 -20.42
C TRP A 362 0.47 -11.62 -20.76
N GLU A 363 0.56 -12.86 -20.30
CA GLU A 363 1.71 -13.72 -20.53
C GLU A 363 1.91 -13.99 -22.03
N ASP A 364 0.81 -14.15 -22.78
CA ASP A 364 0.85 -14.31 -24.23
C ASP A 364 1.19 -13.01 -24.97
N LEU A 365 0.70 -11.87 -24.46
CA LEU A 365 1.09 -10.55 -24.96
C LEU A 365 2.60 -10.36 -24.80
N GLU A 366 3.10 -10.47 -23.57
CA GLU A 366 4.50 -10.28 -23.20
C GLU A 366 5.43 -11.21 -24.00
N ALA A 367 5.02 -12.46 -24.23
CA ALA A 367 5.79 -13.40 -25.05
C ALA A 367 5.91 -13.03 -26.54
N VAL A 368 4.95 -12.27 -27.10
CA VAL A 368 4.91 -11.92 -28.52
C VAL A 368 5.42 -10.50 -28.80
N VAL A 369 5.17 -9.57 -27.88
CA VAL A 369 5.46 -8.14 -28.05
C VAL A 369 6.28 -7.55 -26.90
N GLY A 370 7.00 -8.38 -26.13
CA GLY A 370 7.81 -7.93 -24.99
C GLY A 370 8.87 -6.89 -25.35
N ASP A 371 9.33 -6.83 -26.60
CA ASP A 371 10.21 -5.78 -27.12
C ASP A 371 9.56 -4.40 -27.22
N LEU A 372 8.22 -4.34 -27.28
CA LEU A 372 7.43 -3.11 -27.27
C LEU A 372 7.08 -2.63 -25.86
N LEU A 373 7.23 -3.48 -24.84
CA LEU A 373 6.87 -3.21 -23.45
C LEU A 373 8.07 -2.63 -22.69
N LEU A 374 8.26 -1.31 -22.74
CA LEU A 374 9.38 -0.68 -22.04
C LEU A 374 9.06 -0.53 -20.54
N PRO A 375 9.79 -1.19 -19.63
CA PRO A 375 9.49 -1.10 -18.20
C PRO A 375 9.70 0.32 -17.68
N THR A 376 8.86 0.72 -16.73
CA THR A 376 9.00 1.99 -16.00
C THR A 376 9.32 1.73 -14.53
N ASN A 377 9.69 2.77 -13.79
CA ASN A 377 9.99 2.67 -12.36
C ASN A 377 8.74 2.75 -11.46
N HIS A 378 7.55 2.70 -12.05
CA HIS A 378 6.29 2.83 -11.32
C HIS A 378 5.92 1.58 -10.53
N TYR A 379 5.13 1.74 -9.47
CA TYR A 379 4.51 0.62 -8.74
C TYR A 379 3.00 0.85 -8.46
N PRO A 380 2.10 -0.10 -8.77
CA PRO A 380 2.36 -1.34 -9.51
C PRO A 380 2.94 -1.05 -10.91
N PRO A 381 3.63 -2.03 -11.52
CA PRO A 381 4.43 -1.78 -12.71
C PRO A 381 3.58 -1.34 -13.90
N ARG A 382 4.07 -0.31 -14.60
CA ARG A 382 3.55 0.10 -15.91
C ARG A 382 4.62 -0.06 -16.98
N PHE A 383 4.18 -0.31 -18.20
CA PHE A 383 5.02 -0.43 -19.37
C PHE A 383 4.70 0.73 -20.31
N ARG A 384 5.73 1.50 -20.66
CA ARG A 384 5.63 2.52 -21.70
C ARG A 384 5.60 1.82 -23.05
N VAL A 385 4.55 2.10 -23.81
CA VAL A 385 4.35 1.55 -25.16
C VAL A 385 4.26 2.70 -26.15
N GLU A 386 5.17 2.74 -27.11
CA GLU A 386 5.26 3.82 -28.11
C GLU A 386 4.78 3.37 -29.49
N GLN A 387 4.73 2.05 -29.72
CA GLN A 387 4.36 1.45 -31.00
C GLN A 387 3.30 0.40 -30.76
N PHE A 388 2.34 0.30 -31.69
CA PHE A 388 1.35 -0.77 -31.66
C PHE A 388 1.91 -2.06 -32.30
N PRO A 389 1.45 -3.26 -31.90
CA PRO A 389 1.94 -4.51 -32.50
C PRO A 389 1.78 -4.55 -34.01
N SER A 390 2.81 -5.04 -34.70
CA SER A 390 2.79 -5.27 -36.15
C SER A 390 1.72 -6.28 -36.56
N GLU A 391 1.28 -6.26 -37.82
CA GLU A 391 0.31 -7.25 -38.33
C GLU A 391 0.75 -8.71 -38.10
N SER A 392 2.05 -9.02 -38.20
CA SER A 392 2.57 -10.35 -37.89
C SER A 392 2.46 -10.74 -36.41
N GLN A 393 2.66 -9.76 -35.52
CA GLN A 393 2.48 -9.97 -34.08
C GLN A 393 0.99 -10.12 -33.75
N LEU A 394 0.14 -9.27 -34.32
CA LEU A 394 -1.32 -9.35 -34.17
C LEU A 394 -1.87 -10.70 -34.65
N GLU A 395 -1.41 -11.23 -35.78
CA GLU A 395 -1.83 -12.54 -36.27
C GLU A 395 -1.38 -13.68 -35.33
N THR A 396 -0.24 -13.52 -34.67
CA THR A 396 0.21 -14.47 -33.65
C THR A 396 -0.64 -14.37 -32.38
N LEU A 397 -0.99 -13.15 -31.97
CA LEU A 397 -1.87 -12.89 -30.83
C LEU A 397 -3.31 -13.38 -31.08
N ARG A 398 -3.86 -13.23 -32.28
CA ARG A 398 -5.19 -13.76 -32.66
C ARG A 398 -5.31 -15.26 -32.43
N ARG A 399 -4.24 -16.02 -32.68
CA ARG A 399 -4.20 -17.47 -32.46
C ARG A 399 -4.16 -17.87 -30.99
N ARG A 400 -3.88 -16.91 -30.10
CA ARG A 400 -3.83 -17.08 -28.64
C ARG A 400 -4.93 -16.27 -27.93
N ALA A 401 -5.86 -15.69 -28.69
CA ALA A 401 -6.90 -14.85 -28.16
C ALA A 401 -7.81 -15.64 -27.23
N VAL A 402 -8.24 -15.00 -26.15
CA VAL A 402 -9.22 -15.59 -25.23
C VAL A 402 -10.61 -15.33 -25.78
N GLU A 403 -11.43 -16.38 -25.92
CA GLU A 403 -12.85 -16.20 -26.22
C GLU A 403 -13.53 -15.56 -25.00
N THR A 404 -13.94 -14.30 -25.14
CA THR A 404 -14.71 -13.56 -24.13
C THR A 404 -16.17 -13.97 -24.12
#